data_AF-A0A2M9LME9-F1
#
_entry.id   AF-A0A2M9LME9-F1
#
_cell.length_a   1.000
_cell.length_b   1.000
_cell.length_c   1.000
_cell.angle_alpha   90.00
_cell.angle_beta   90.00
_cell.angle_gamma   90.00
#
_symmetry.space_group_name_H-M   'P 1'
#
loop_
_entity.id
_entity.type
_entity.pdbx_description
1 polymer ?
#
loop_
_entity_poly.entity_id
_entity_poly.type
_entity_poly.pdbx_seq_one_letter_code
_entity_poly.pdbx_strand_id
1 'polypeptide(L)'
;MRLRTRRTLTALTGAALAGTLALSAAPASAKASDGFVRGYGNWTDDWADEGTLSSTPATHGLSNATCLWQKILWAEGAHNSDGKRFLASDITGKWGHDTTAATRQIQYRWDLTADGIVGPGTFGRADVQLVHAGGSTAKGKKLNLTYRGLFHDFSVVRDEQGKYTFKDRLGNWRQAGYNYRTCKF
;
A
#
# COMPACT_ATOMS: atom_id res chain seq x y z
N MET A 1 -1.24 -3.89 72.32
CA MET A 1 -0.47 -4.91 71.58
C MET A 1 -1.21 -5.23 70.27
N ARG A 2 -0.50 -5.05 69.15
CA ARG A 2 -0.72 -5.39 67.72
C ARG A 2 -2.02 -6.10 67.25
N LEU A 3 -2.64 -5.46 66.25
CA LEU A 3 -3.22 -5.92 64.95
C LEU A 3 -4.00 -7.25 64.83
N ARG A 4 -5.19 -7.19 64.18
CA ARG A 4 -5.51 -7.75 62.82
C ARG A 4 -7.04 -7.61 62.54
N THR A 5 -7.51 -6.75 61.64
CA THR A 5 -7.67 -6.84 60.16
C THR A 5 -8.91 -7.59 59.64
N ARG A 6 -9.89 -6.77 59.16
CA ARG A 6 -10.80 -6.86 57.98
C ARG A 6 -11.78 -8.05 57.80
N ARG A 7 -13.04 -7.73 57.47
CA ARG A 7 -13.60 -7.67 56.10
C ARG A 7 -15.12 -7.42 56.17
N THR A 8 -15.61 -6.32 55.59
CA THR A 8 -17.04 -6.08 55.37
C THR A 8 -17.40 -6.39 53.90
N LEU A 9 -18.55 -7.03 53.74
CA LEU A 9 -19.14 -7.51 52.50
C LEU A 9 -19.96 -6.40 51.80
N THR A 10 -19.73 -6.31 50.49
CA THR A 10 -20.68 -6.06 49.39
C THR A 10 -21.73 -4.94 49.48
N ALA A 11 -21.70 -4.05 48.49
CA ALA A 11 -22.91 -3.48 47.90
C ALA A 11 -22.73 -3.40 46.37
N LEU A 12 -23.57 -4.13 45.65
CA LEU A 12 -23.71 -4.09 44.20
C LEU A 12 -24.46 -2.81 43.81
N THR A 13 -23.82 -1.91 43.07
CA THR A 13 -24.51 -0.86 42.31
C THR A 13 -24.23 -1.07 40.83
N GLY A 14 -25.28 -1.45 40.09
CA GLY A 14 -25.24 -1.60 38.64
C GLY A 14 -24.92 -0.27 37.96
N ALA A 15 -23.93 -0.30 37.08
CA ALA A 15 -23.62 0.79 36.16
C ALA A 15 -24.14 0.38 34.77
N ALA A 16 -25.16 1.10 34.29
CA ALA A 16 -25.57 1.05 32.88
C ALA A 16 -24.45 1.67 32.04
N LEU A 17 -23.71 0.84 31.30
CA LEU A 17 -22.73 1.31 30.33
C LEU A 17 -23.48 1.76 29.07
N ALA A 18 -23.68 3.07 28.94
CA ALA A 18 -23.95 3.70 27.66
C ALA A 18 -22.70 3.53 26.78
N GLY A 19 -22.64 2.45 26.03
CA GLY A 19 -21.61 2.21 25.04
C GLY A 19 -21.77 3.20 23.90
N THR A 20 -20.99 4.29 23.91
CA THR A 20 -20.76 5.08 22.70
C THR A 20 -20.08 4.17 21.69
N LEU A 21 -20.81 3.74 20.65
CA LEU A 21 -20.19 3.16 19.46
C LEU A 21 -19.23 4.21 18.90
N ALA A 22 -17.95 4.05 19.17
CA ALA A 22 -16.92 4.65 18.34
C ALA A 22 -17.06 3.99 16.97
N LEU A 23 -17.73 4.66 16.04
CA LEU A 23 -17.65 4.37 14.62
C LEU A 23 -16.21 4.64 14.21
N SER A 24 -15.32 3.67 14.40
CA SER A 24 -14.09 3.61 13.63
C SER A 24 -14.54 3.51 12.18
N ALA A 25 -14.45 4.61 11.44
CA ALA A 25 -14.64 4.57 10.00
C ALA A 25 -13.65 3.52 9.49
N ALA A 26 -14.16 2.39 9.01
CA ALA A 26 -13.33 1.46 8.27
C ALA A 26 -12.68 2.26 7.13
N PRO A 27 -11.41 1.99 6.78
CA PRO A 27 -10.78 2.63 5.64
C PRO A 27 -11.71 2.49 4.43
N ALA A 28 -11.93 3.59 3.72
CA ALA A 28 -12.86 3.64 2.62
C ALA A 28 -12.32 2.77 1.47
N SER A 29 -12.84 1.55 1.42
CA SER A 29 -12.24 0.40 0.75
C SER A 29 -11.82 0.63 -0.71
N ALA A 30 -10.57 0.29 -1.01
CA ALA A 30 -10.05 0.09 -2.34
C ALA A 30 -10.25 -1.37 -2.75
N LYS A 31 -11.26 -1.61 -3.59
CA LYS A 31 -11.58 -2.96 -4.06
C LYS A 31 -10.90 -3.22 -5.40
N ALA A 32 -10.04 -4.23 -5.46
CA ALA A 32 -9.39 -4.69 -6.70
C ALA A 32 -10.38 -4.89 -7.88
N SER A 33 -11.64 -5.25 -7.56
CA SER A 33 -12.73 -5.38 -8.52
C SER A 33 -13.02 -4.11 -9.33
N ASP A 34 -12.65 -2.95 -8.80
CA ASP A 34 -12.81 -1.67 -9.48
C ASP A 34 -11.77 -1.48 -10.58
N GLY A 35 -10.75 -2.34 -10.63
CA GLY A 35 -9.78 -2.45 -11.71
C GLY A 35 -8.58 -1.50 -11.59
N PHE A 36 -8.44 -0.77 -10.48
CA PHE A 36 -7.35 0.18 -10.22
C PHE A 36 -6.92 0.16 -8.76
N VAL A 37 -5.63 0.46 -8.52
CA VAL A 37 -5.17 0.92 -7.21
C VAL A 37 -5.85 2.26 -6.93
N ARG A 38 -6.56 2.38 -5.82
CA ARG A 38 -7.43 3.52 -5.50
C ARG A 38 -7.51 3.77 -4.01
N GLY A 39 -8.14 4.87 -3.61
CA GLY A 39 -8.44 5.13 -2.21
C GLY A 39 -9.09 6.50 -1.98
N TYR A 40 -9.47 6.77 -0.73
CA TYR A 40 -10.14 7.99 -0.32
C TYR A 40 -9.82 8.36 1.13
N GLY A 41 -9.78 9.66 1.41
CA GLY A 41 -9.53 10.15 2.76
C GLY A 41 -8.04 10.17 3.05
N ASN A 42 -7.62 9.52 4.15
CA ASN A 42 -6.21 9.39 4.47
C ASN A 42 -5.50 8.59 3.36
N TRP A 43 -4.24 8.91 3.05
CA TRP A 43 -3.53 8.29 1.92
C TRP A 43 -2.51 7.25 2.37
N THR A 44 -2.22 7.18 3.67
CA THR A 44 -1.25 6.24 4.25
C THR A 44 -1.88 4.90 4.64
N ASP A 45 -3.15 4.69 4.29
CA ASP A 45 -3.92 3.45 4.50
C ASP A 45 -4.75 3.06 3.25
N ASP A 46 -4.48 3.69 2.11
CA ASP A 46 -5.25 3.51 0.88
C ASP A 46 -4.95 2.18 0.19
N TRP A 47 -3.74 1.64 0.31
CA TRP A 47 -3.34 0.46 -0.46
C TRP A 47 -3.45 -0.84 0.35
N ALA A 48 -3.83 -0.75 1.63
CA ALA A 48 -3.84 -1.88 2.55
C ALA A 48 -4.96 -2.90 2.27
N ASP A 49 -5.99 -2.59 1.50
CA ASP A 49 -7.07 -3.53 1.13
C ASP A 49 -7.10 -3.87 -0.37
N GLU A 50 -6.02 -3.53 -1.07
CA GLU A 50 -5.88 -3.73 -2.50
C GLU A 50 -5.73 -5.19 -2.92
N GLY A 51 -5.97 -5.40 -4.22
CA GLY A 51 -5.83 -6.69 -4.88
C GLY A 51 -4.40 -7.21 -4.92
N THR A 52 -4.27 -8.53 -4.98
CA THR A 52 -2.97 -9.18 -5.01
C THR A 52 -2.27 -9.05 -6.37
N LEU A 53 -0.98 -8.69 -6.36
CA LEU A 53 -0.09 -8.83 -7.52
C LEU A 53 0.87 -10.01 -7.33
N SER A 54 0.98 -10.87 -8.34
CA SER A 54 2.00 -11.92 -8.38
C SER A 54 2.30 -12.37 -9.82
N SER A 55 3.19 -13.35 -9.97
CA SER A 55 3.63 -13.88 -11.27
C SER A 55 2.56 -14.61 -12.07
N THR A 56 1.41 -14.94 -11.48
CA THR A 56 0.34 -15.61 -12.24
C THR A 56 -0.51 -14.60 -13.03
N PRO A 57 -0.97 -14.93 -14.26
CA PRO A 57 -1.86 -14.05 -15.02
C PRO A 57 -3.16 -13.70 -14.29
N ALA A 58 -3.65 -14.61 -13.43
CA ALA A 58 -4.83 -14.41 -12.58
C ALA A 58 -4.63 -13.35 -11.48
N THR A 59 -3.38 -12.92 -11.24
CA THR A 59 -3.02 -11.92 -10.22
C THR A 59 -2.35 -10.70 -10.86
N HIS A 60 -2.84 -10.28 -12.04
CA HIS A 60 -2.48 -9.00 -12.64
C HIS A 60 -0.98 -8.79 -12.91
N GLY A 61 -0.22 -9.87 -13.15
CA GLY A 61 1.21 -9.82 -13.47
C GLY A 61 1.54 -9.16 -14.82
N LEU A 62 0.53 -8.74 -15.59
CA LEU A 62 0.69 -8.01 -16.84
C LEU A 62 -0.13 -6.72 -16.83
N SER A 63 0.26 -5.76 -16.00
CA SER A 63 -0.58 -4.60 -15.72
C SER A 63 0.20 -3.31 -15.38
N ASN A 64 -0.51 -2.18 -15.39
CA ASN A 64 0.03 -0.93 -14.87
C ASN A 64 0.18 -0.95 -13.34
N ALA A 65 -0.64 -1.71 -12.60
CA ALA A 65 -0.43 -1.92 -11.17
C ALA A 65 0.91 -2.65 -10.91
N THR A 66 1.26 -3.65 -11.72
CA THR A 66 2.60 -4.27 -11.69
C THR A 66 3.70 -3.24 -11.98
N CYS A 67 3.47 -2.30 -12.90
CA CYS A 67 4.43 -1.24 -13.19
C CYS A 67 4.61 -0.26 -12.02
N LEU A 68 3.52 0.11 -11.33
CA LEU A 68 3.59 0.89 -10.09
C LEU A 68 4.44 0.16 -9.05
N TRP A 69 4.19 -1.14 -8.85
CA TRP A 69 4.99 -1.93 -7.91
C TRP A 69 6.47 -1.99 -8.30
N GLN A 70 6.79 -2.18 -9.59
CA GLN A 70 8.17 -2.15 -10.05
C GLN A 70 8.85 -0.78 -9.84
N LYS A 71 8.11 0.33 -9.93
CA LYS A 71 8.62 1.65 -9.52
C LYS A 71 8.93 1.71 -8.03
N ILE A 72 8.10 1.10 -7.19
CA ILE A 72 8.35 0.99 -5.75
C ILE A 72 9.62 0.19 -5.50
N LEU A 73 9.78 -0.98 -6.14
CA LEU A 73 11.01 -1.80 -6.05
C LEU A 73 12.27 -1.00 -6.44
N TRP A 74 12.19 -0.23 -7.54
CA TRP A 74 13.26 0.67 -7.96
C TRP A 74 13.53 1.76 -6.91
N ALA A 75 12.50 2.47 -6.45
CA ALA A 75 12.59 3.53 -5.44
C ALA A 75 13.20 3.07 -4.12
N GLU A 76 12.83 1.86 -3.72
CA GLU A 76 13.31 1.16 -2.54
C GLU A 76 14.70 0.54 -2.72
N GLY A 77 15.28 0.57 -3.93
CA GLY A 77 16.55 -0.08 -4.24
C GLY A 77 16.54 -1.59 -3.91
N ALA A 78 15.45 -2.27 -4.26
CA ALA A 78 15.37 -3.72 -4.18
C ALA A 78 16.48 -4.38 -5.00
N HIS A 79 16.80 -5.64 -4.71
CA HIS A 79 17.71 -6.43 -5.54
C HIS A 79 16.93 -7.49 -6.34
N ASN A 80 17.28 -7.66 -7.60
CA ASN A 80 16.74 -8.72 -8.45
C ASN A 80 17.33 -10.09 -8.05
N SER A 81 17.00 -11.13 -8.80
CA SER A 81 17.44 -12.51 -8.53
C SER A 81 18.94 -12.73 -8.62
N ASP A 82 19.65 -11.93 -9.44
CA ASP A 82 21.10 -11.93 -9.54
C ASP A 82 21.77 -11.19 -8.37
N GLY A 83 20.99 -10.66 -7.42
CA GLY A 83 21.49 -9.82 -6.33
C GLY A 83 21.91 -8.41 -6.76
N LYS A 84 21.59 -8.00 -7.99
CA LYS A 84 21.87 -6.65 -8.51
C LYS A 84 20.69 -5.72 -8.22
N ARG A 85 20.95 -4.41 -8.16
CA ARG A 85 19.88 -3.43 -7.94
C ARG A 85 18.82 -3.52 -9.04
N PHE A 86 17.55 -3.41 -8.62
CA PHE A 86 16.41 -3.28 -9.50
C PHE A 86 16.46 -1.90 -10.18
N LEU A 87 16.55 -1.90 -11.50
CA LEU A 87 16.81 -0.71 -12.30
C LEU A 87 15.52 -0.17 -12.90
N ALA A 88 15.57 1.09 -13.35
CA ALA A 88 14.48 1.67 -14.13
C ALA A 88 14.20 0.88 -15.44
N SER A 89 15.19 0.14 -15.95
CA SER A 89 15.01 -0.76 -17.10
C SER A 89 14.01 -1.89 -16.84
N ASP A 90 13.89 -2.31 -15.58
CA ASP A 90 13.14 -3.50 -15.15
C ASP A 90 11.64 -3.18 -14.94
N ILE A 91 11.29 -1.89 -14.94
CA ILE A 91 9.93 -1.36 -14.87
C ILE A 91 9.24 -1.56 -16.22
N THR A 92 8.67 -2.75 -16.42
CA THR A 92 8.09 -3.19 -17.68
C THR A 92 6.58 -3.43 -17.61
N GLY A 93 6.01 -3.47 -16.40
CA GLY A 93 4.65 -3.93 -16.15
C GLY A 93 4.45 -5.43 -16.40
N LYS A 94 5.55 -6.19 -16.51
CA LYS A 94 5.56 -7.66 -16.61
C LYS A 94 6.15 -8.24 -15.33
N TRP A 95 5.39 -9.09 -14.66
CA TRP A 95 5.83 -9.79 -13.46
C TRP A 95 6.62 -11.03 -13.86
N GLY A 96 7.92 -11.00 -13.60
CA GLY A 96 8.84 -12.11 -13.87
C GLY A 96 9.63 -12.50 -12.63
N HIS A 97 10.65 -13.32 -12.84
CA HIS A 97 11.47 -13.86 -11.76
C HIS A 97 12.21 -12.75 -10.97
N ASP A 98 12.66 -11.70 -11.65
CA ASP A 98 13.34 -10.56 -11.04
C ASP A 98 12.39 -9.78 -10.13
N THR A 99 11.15 -9.54 -10.58
CA THR A 99 10.11 -8.88 -9.79
C THR A 99 9.79 -9.70 -8.55
N THR A 100 9.68 -11.03 -8.67
CA THR A 100 9.45 -11.93 -7.53
C THR A 100 10.59 -11.86 -6.52
N ALA A 101 11.85 -11.97 -6.98
CA ALA A 101 13.02 -11.91 -6.10
C ALA A 101 13.13 -10.55 -5.38
N ALA A 102 12.94 -9.45 -6.12
CA ALA A 102 12.94 -8.10 -5.56
C ALA A 102 11.80 -7.88 -4.56
N THR A 103 10.61 -8.42 -4.84
CA THR A 103 9.47 -8.37 -3.91
C THR A 103 9.79 -9.09 -2.61
N ARG A 104 10.35 -10.31 -2.67
CA ARG A 104 10.78 -11.06 -1.48
C ARG A 104 11.82 -10.30 -0.66
N GLN A 105 12.79 -9.67 -1.33
CA GLN A 105 13.84 -8.91 -0.68
C GLN A 105 13.28 -7.70 0.09
N ILE A 106 12.32 -6.99 -0.50
CA ILE A 106 11.64 -5.87 0.15
C ILE A 106 10.77 -6.33 1.30
N GLN A 107 9.98 -7.39 1.11
CA GLN A 107 9.15 -7.97 2.17
C GLN A 107 10.01 -8.39 3.37
N TYR A 108 11.12 -9.08 3.14
CA TYR A 108 12.06 -9.43 4.21
C TYR A 108 12.60 -8.19 4.93
N ARG A 109 13.00 -7.16 4.19
CA ARG A 109 13.50 -5.89 4.78
C ARG A 109 12.44 -5.14 5.57
N TRP A 110 11.18 -5.30 5.19
CA TRP A 110 10.02 -4.70 5.86
C TRP A 110 9.44 -5.58 6.97
N ASP A 111 10.12 -6.67 7.34
CA ASP A 111 9.68 -7.62 8.38
C ASP A 111 8.30 -8.23 8.07
N LEU A 112 8.06 -8.52 6.79
CA LEU A 112 6.91 -9.23 6.27
C LEU A 112 7.30 -10.64 5.82
N THR A 113 6.30 -11.53 5.68
CA THR A 113 6.51 -12.82 5.01
C THR A 113 7.02 -12.59 3.59
N ALA A 114 8.22 -13.07 3.29
CA ALA A 114 8.88 -12.92 1.99
C ALA A 114 8.39 -13.96 0.96
N ASP A 115 7.10 -13.98 0.68
CA ASP A 115 6.46 -14.90 -0.27
C ASP A 115 6.64 -14.49 -1.74
N GLY A 116 6.92 -13.21 -2.01
CA GLY A 116 7.05 -12.63 -3.34
C GLY A 116 5.71 -12.22 -3.94
N ILE A 117 4.68 -12.06 -3.11
CA ILE A 117 3.31 -11.73 -3.48
C ILE A 117 2.94 -10.38 -2.85
N VAL A 118 2.53 -9.42 -3.67
CA VAL A 118 2.07 -8.12 -3.15
C VAL A 118 0.60 -8.25 -2.78
N GLY A 119 0.33 -8.53 -1.52
CA GLY A 119 -0.99 -8.46 -0.92
C GLY A 119 -1.20 -7.23 -0.03
N PRO A 120 -2.34 -7.17 0.68
CA PRO A 120 -2.69 -6.15 1.68
C PRO A 120 -1.54 -5.65 2.54
N GLY A 121 -0.81 -6.54 3.21
CA GLY A 121 0.30 -6.15 4.09
C GLY A 121 1.51 -5.57 3.36
N THR A 122 1.78 -6.01 2.13
CA THR A 122 2.91 -5.49 1.33
C THR A 122 2.58 -4.10 0.78
N PHE A 123 1.36 -3.91 0.26
CA PHE A 123 0.93 -2.63 -0.25
C PHE A 123 0.67 -1.60 0.86
N GLY A 124 0.03 -1.98 1.96
CA GLY A 124 -0.16 -1.15 3.15
C GLY A 124 1.15 -0.80 3.89
N ARG A 125 2.27 -1.44 3.55
CA ARG A 125 3.60 -1.00 3.99
C ARG A 125 4.26 -0.06 2.99
N ALA A 126 3.85 -0.08 1.74
CA ALA A 126 4.37 0.84 0.73
C ALA A 126 3.70 2.21 0.83
N ASP A 127 2.39 2.28 1.02
CA ASP A 127 1.64 3.55 1.09
C ASP A 127 2.04 4.44 2.29
N VAL A 128 2.58 3.88 3.38
CA VAL A 128 3.15 4.69 4.47
C VAL A 128 4.37 5.53 4.03
N GLN A 129 4.97 5.21 2.89
CA GLN A 129 6.05 6.02 2.28
C GLN A 129 5.51 7.19 1.44
N LEU A 130 4.20 7.30 1.26
CA LEU A 130 3.59 8.41 0.54
C LEU A 130 3.57 9.66 1.42
N VAL A 131 4.16 10.72 0.90
CA VAL A 131 4.22 12.03 1.54
C VAL A 131 3.37 13.02 0.76
N HIS A 132 2.58 13.83 1.47
CA HIS A 132 1.79 14.89 0.86
C HIS A 132 2.69 15.93 0.18
N ALA A 133 2.45 16.17 -1.11
CA ALA A 133 3.16 17.14 -1.93
C ALA A 133 2.28 18.31 -2.40
N GLY A 134 0.96 18.25 -2.17
CA GLY A 134 0.00 19.30 -2.47
C GLY A 134 -1.35 18.76 -2.94
N GLY A 135 -2.26 19.67 -3.29
CA GLY A 135 -3.65 19.30 -3.63
C GLY A 135 -4.54 19.24 -2.39
N SER A 136 -5.56 18.37 -2.42
CA SER A 136 -6.54 18.25 -1.32
C SER A 136 -6.79 16.79 -0.98
N THR A 137 -6.92 16.51 0.32
CA THR A 137 -7.29 15.21 0.88
C THR A 137 -8.79 14.95 0.85
N ALA A 138 -9.60 15.96 0.50
CA ALA A 138 -11.04 15.81 0.40
C ALA A 138 -11.42 14.83 -0.72
N LYS A 139 -12.50 14.06 -0.48
CA LYS A 139 -13.04 13.15 -1.48
C LYS A 139 -13.42 13.90 -2.76
N GLY A 140 -13.12 13.32 -3.92
CA GLY A 140 -13.41 13.94 -5.22
C GLY A 140 -12.42 15.02 -5.64
N LYS A 141 -11.29 15.17 -4.93
CA LYS A 141 -10.24 16.13 -5.24
C LYS A 141 -8.92 15.44 -5.54
N LYS A 142 -8.13 16.09 -6.39
CA LYS A 142 -6.79 15.65 -6.73
C LYS A 142 -5.85 15.81 -5.52
N LEU A 143 -5.14 14.75 -5.20
CA LEU A 143 -4.09 14.72 -4.18
C LEU A 143 -2.75 14.39 -4.85
N ASN A 144 -1.78 15.28 -4.69
CA ASN A 144 -0.42 15.08 -5.17
C ASN A 144 0.44 14.54 -4.03
N LEU A 145 1.13 13.44 -4.30
CA LEU A 145 1.95 12.71 -3.36
C LEU A 145 3.34 12.48 -3.95
N THR A 146 4.28 12.18 -3.07
CA THR A 146 5.59 11.64 -3.41
C THR A 146 5.75 10.32 -2.68
N TYR A 147 6.00 9.24 -3.42
CA TYR A 147 6.53 8.03 -2.82
C TYR A 147 8.00 8.27 -2.49
N ARG A 148 8.38 8.16 -1.22
CA ARG A 148 9.77 8.32 -0.77
C ARG A 148 10.41 6.96 -0.48
N GLY A 149 11.18 6.46 -1.44
CA GLY A 149 11.95 5.24 -1.26
C GLY A 149 13.30 5.51 -0.62
N LEU A 150 13.99 4.45 -0.20
CA LEU A 150 15.34 4.58 0.37
C LEU A 150 16.39 5.11 -0.63
N PHE A 151 16.16 4.96 -1.94
CA PHE A 151 17.14 5.33 -2.97
C PHE A 151 16.61 6.33 -3.98
N HIS A 152 15.32 6.27 -4.32
CA HIS A 152 14.71 7.23 -5.22
C HIS A 152 13.31 7.62 -4.75
N ASP A 153 12.90 8.80 -5.19
CA ASP A 153 11.55 9.31 -4.99
C ASP A 153 10.83 9.36 -6.33
N PHE A 154 9.50 9.25 -6.32
CA PHE A 154 8.71 9.55 -7.50
C PHE A 154 7.35 10.14 -7.17
N SER A 155 6.84 10.97 -8.08
CA SER A 155 5.49 11.55 -7.96
C SER A 155 4.43 10.48 -8.17
N VAL A 156 3.45 10.51 -7.28
CA VAL A 156 2.23 9.70 -7.29
C VAL A 156 1.05 10.67 -7.16
N VAL A 157 -0.02 10.46 -7.92
CA VAL A 157 -1.20 11.33 -7.86
C VAL A 157 -2.42 10.48 -7.72
N ARG A 158 -3.23 10.75 -6.69
CA ARG A 158 -4.59 10.22 -6.55
C ARG A 158 -5.53 11.21 -7.23
N ASP A 159 -6.17 10.78 -8.31
CA ASP A 159 -7.07 11.63 -9.12
C ASP A 159 -8.41 11.88 -8.42
N GLU A 160 -9.29 12.66 -9.05
CA GLU A 160 -10.61 13.01 -8.50
C GLU A 160 -11.53 11.79 -8.34
N GLN A 161 -11.27 10.70 -9.07
CA GLN A 161 -11.97 9.43 -8.90
C GLN A 161 -11.34 8.56 -7.82
N GLY A 162 -10.27 9.01 -7.17
CA GLY A 162 -9.53 8.27 -6.16
C GLY A 162 -8.50 7.30 -6.74
N LYS A 163 -8.26 7.29 -8.07
CA LYS A 163 -7.36 6.34 -8.71
C LYS A 163 -5.92 6.83 -8.62
N TYR A 164 -5.03 5.92 -8.29
CA TYR A 164 -3.60 6.22 -8.25
C TYR A 164 -3.00 6.24 -9.65
N THR A 165 -2.19 7.27 -9.89
CA THR A 165 -1.46 7.48 -11.15
C THR A 165 -0.01 7.78 -10.87
N PHE A 166 0.85 7.43 -11.82
CA PHE A 166 2.29 7.62 -11.74
C PHE A 166 2.87 7.82 -13.14
N LYS A 167 4.07 8.42 -13.23
CA LYS A 167 4.80 8.53 -14.51
C LYS A 167 5.50 7.22 -14.86
N ASP A 168 5.32 6.73 -16.08
CA ASP A 168 6.15 5.65 -16.63
C ASP A 168 7.58 6.14 -16.95
N ARG A 169 8.43 5.27 -17.50
CA ARG A 169 9.84 5.59 -17.78
C ARG A 169 10.02 6.72 -18.80
N LEU A 170 9.05 6.91 -19.68
CA LEU A 170 9.04 7.99 -20.66
C LEU A 170 8.43 9.29 -20.11
N GLY A 171 8.05 9.32 -18.82
CA GLY A 171 7.46 10.48 -18.17
C GLY A 171 5.95 10.62 -18.38
N ASN A 172 5.28 9.67 -19.03
CA ASN A 172 3.84 9.74 -19.30
C ASN A 172 3.06 9.26 -18.08
N TRP A 173 1.98 9.98 -17.74
CA TRP A 173 1.08 9.56 -16.67
C TRP A 173 0.31 8.29 -17.05
N ARG A 174 0.28 7.33 -16.13
CA ARG A 174 -0.45 6.07 -16.22
C ARG A 174 -1.31 5.90 -14.99
N GLN A 175 -2.54 5.44 -15.19
CA GLN A 175 -3.37 4.91 -14.11
C GLN A 175 -2.85 3.52 -13.72
N ALA A 176 -2.76 3.26 -12.42
CA ALA A 176 -2.36 1.98 -11.84
C ALA A 176 -3.49 0.95 -11.95
N GLY A 177 -3.86 0.62 -13.19
CA GLY A 177 -4.90 -0.36 -13.49
C GLY A 177 -4.39 -1.80 -13.40
N TYR A 178 -5.25 -2.69 -12.90
CA TYR A 178 -5.00 -4.13 -12.75
C TYR A 178 -5.19 -4.92 -14.05
N ASN A 179 -6.01 -4.41 -14.99
CA ASN A 179 -6.52 -5.19 -16.12
C ASN A 179 -5.92 -4.79 -17.48
N TYR A 180 -4.92 -3.91 -17.51
CA TYR A 180 -4.26 -3.48 -18.73
C TYR A 180 -2.83 -3.02 -18.47
N ARG A 181 -1.97 -3.12 -19.49
CA ARG A 181 -0.58 -2.67 -19.47
C ARG A 181 -0.32 -1.65 -20.57
N THR A 182 -0.19 -0.38 -20.19
CA THR A 182 0.14 0.73 -21.10
C THR A 182 1.44 1.43 -20.75
N CYS A 183 2.05 1.10 -19.61
CA CYS A 183 3.38 1.58 -19.27
C CYS A 183 4.40 1.23 -20.37
N LYS A 184 5.20 2.23 -20.73
CA LYS A 184 6.24 2.11 -21.74
C LYS A 184 7.62 2.05 -21.08
N PHE A 185 8.44 1.23 -21.70
CA PHE A 185 9.86 1.04 -21.45
C PHE A 185 10.61 1.82 -22.53
#